data_AF-A0A8C4Q6I9-F1
#
_entry.id   AF-A0A8C4Q6I9-F1
#
_cell.length_a   1.000
_cell.length_b   1.000
_cell.length_c   1.000
_cell.angle_alpha   90.00
_cell.angle_beta   90.00
_cell.angle_gamma   90.00
#
_symmetry.space_group_name_H-M   'P 1'
#
loop_
_entity.id
_entity.type
_entity.pdbx_description
1 polymer ?
#
loop_
_entity_poly.entity_id
_entity_poly.type
_entity_poly.pdbx_seq_one_letter_code
_entity_poly.pdbx_strand_id
1 'polypeptide(L)'
;MALLTLLGDWLEDSGWTNALVQADIASSGTANSFIHASHVTKTRHAQQVNCKLLTQDKFIEDVGRKRYYEKPCRRRQRQSYEMCKRIYDSEMSRWIKFSARKNRTNPWVGY
;
A
#
# COMPACT_ATOMS: atom_id res chain seq x y z
N MET A 1 8.12 4.80 28.49
CA MET A 1 6.65 4.89 28.59
C MET A 1 6.15 6.33 28.68
N ALA A 2 6.73 7.21 29.52
CA ALA A 2 6.26 8.61 29.66
C ALA A 2 6.29 9.47 28.39
N LEU A 3 7.30 9.31 27.52
CA LEU A 3 7.39 10.08 26.26
C LEU A 3 6.32 9.67 25.24
N LEU A 4 5.93 8.40 25.24
CA LEU A 4 4.92 7.85 24.34
C LEU A 4 3.50 8.25 24.77
N THR A 5 3.27 8.40 26.07
CA THR A 5 1.99 8.91 26.59
C THR A 5 1.86 10.41 26.34
N LEU A 6 2.91 11.20 26.58
CA LEU A 6 2.92 12.65 26.26
C LEU A 6 2.70 12.94 24.77
N LEU A 7 3.27 12.10 23.89
CA LEU A 7 3.01 12.19 22.45
C LEU A 7 1.58 11.81 22.08
N GLY A 8 0.98 10.85 22.79
CA GLY A 8 -0.42 10.46 22.62
C GLY A 8 -1.37 11.60 22.99
N ASP A 9 -1.18 12.19 24.17
CA ASP A 9 -1.99 13.31 24.66
C ASP A 9 -1.88 14.53 23.74
N TRP A 10 -0.70 14.80 23.18
CA TRP A 10 -0.49 15.88 22.21
C TRP A 10 -1.18 15.62 20.85
N LEU A 11 -1.26 14.35 20.43
CA LEU A 11 -1.91 13.98 19.16
C LEU A 11 -3.43 13.88 19.27
N GLU A 12 -4.00 13.68 20.46
CA GLU A 12 -5.46 13.68 20.68
C GLU A 12 -6.11 15.02 20.28
N ASP A 13 -5.48 16.15 20.62
CA ASP A 13 -6.00 17.49 20.31
C ASP A 13 -5.84 17.89 18.84
N SER A 14 -5.06 17.14 18.06
CA SER A 14 -4.68 17.49 16.68
C SER A 14 -5.64 16.95 15.61
N GLY A 15 -6.72 16.27 16.00
CA GLY A 15 -7.82 15.88 15.10
C GLY A 15 -7.49 14.72 14.13
N TRP A 16 -6.38 14.02 14.33
CA TRP A 16 -5.95 12.91 13.46
C TRP A 16 -6.89 11.71 13.50
N THR A 17 -7.63 11.53 14.60
CA THR A 17 -8.68 10.52 14.74
C THR A 17 -9.77 10.71 13.68
N ASN A 18 -10.27 11.93 13.54
CA ASN A 18 -11.28 12.30 12.56
C ASN A 18 -10.74 12.23 11.13
N ALA A 19 -9.48 12.66 10.91
CA ALA A 19 -8.86 12.58 9.59
C ALA A 19 -8.69 11.13 9.08
N LEU A 20 -8.30 10.20 9.97
CA LEU A 20 -8.15 8.78 9.63
C LEU A 20 -9.48 8.08 9.40
N VAL A 21 -10.52 8.44 10.16
CA VAL A 21 -11.88 7.94 9.97
C VAL A 21 -12.48 8.50 8.67
N GLN A 22 -12.23 9.77 8.36
CA GLN A 22 -12.76 10.42 7.16
C GLN A 22 -12.06 9.98 5.87
N ALA A 23 -10.82 9.49 5.98
CA ALA A 23 -10.12 8.81 4.90
C ALA A 23 -10.49 7.31 4.77
N ASP A 24 -11.40 6.81 5.62
CA ASP A 24 -11.91 5.42 5.63
C ASP A 24 -10.80 4.36 5.86
N ILE A 25 -9.71 4.76 6.54
CA ILE A 25 -8.51 3.92 6.75
C ILE A 25 -8.69 3.00 7.96
N ALA A 26 -9.39 3.47 8.99
CA ALA A 26 -9.57 2.77 10.25
C ALA A 26 -10.86 3.25 10.94
N SER A 27 -11.57 2.34 11.61
CA SER A 27 -12.68 2.74 12.49
C SER A 27 -12.14 3.62 13.62
N SER A 28 -13.00 4.48 14.18
CA SER A 28 -12.62 5.43 15.24
C SER A 28 -11.88 4.75 16.40
N GLY A 29 -12.28 3.54 16.79
CA GLY A 29 -11.61 2.75 17.83
C GLY A 29 -10.20 2.29 17.46
N THR A 30 -9.97 1.91 16.20
CA THR A 30 -8.65 1.49 15.71
C THR A 30 -7.72 2.70 15.53
N ALA A 31 -8.25 3.83 15.02
CA ALA A 31 -7.53 5.10 14.90
C ALA A 31 -7.09 5.64 16.27
N ASN A 32 -7.97 5.65 17.27
CA ASN A 32 -7.63 6.02 18.65
C ASN A 32 -6.56 5.10 19.25
N SER A 33 -6.58 3.81 18.91
CA SER A 33 -5.58 2.86 19.39
C SER A 33 -4.18 3.07 18.80
N PHE A 34 -4.05 3.79 17.69
CA PHE A 34 -2.78 4.18 17.09
C PHE A 34 -2.20 5.45 17.71
N ILE A 35 -3.06 6.37 18.15
CA ILE A 35 -2.68 7.65 18.74
C ILE A 35 -2.27 7.49 20.20
N HIS A 36 -2.96 6.64 20.97
CA HIS A 36 -2.43 6.15 22.25
C HIS A 36 -1.33 5.12 21.99
N ALA A 37 -0.15 5.63 21.60
CA ALA A 37 1.08 4.90 21.31
C ALA A 37 1.70 4.21 22.54
N SER A 38 0.89 3.52 23.33
CA SER A 38 1.29 2.83 24.58
C SER A 38 2.12 1.57 24.34
N HIS A 39 2.12 1.02 23.12
CA HIS A 39 2.71 -0.30 22.84
C HIS A 39 3.41 -0.37 21.49
N VAL A 40 4.67 -0.86 21.48
CA VAL A 40 5.57 -0.94 20.31
C VAL A 40 4.94 -1.71 19.13
N THR A 41 4.09 -2.70 19.41
CA THR A 41 3.43 -3.46 18.33
C THR A 41 2.34 -2.65 17.62
N LYS A 42 1.60 -1.80 18.34
CA LYS A 42 0.53 -0.97 17.76
C LYS A 42 1.10 0.18 16.94
N THR A 43 2.17 0.81 17.42
CA THR A 43 2.90 1.85 16.68
C THR A 43 3.55 1.29 15.42
N ARG A 44 4.15 0.09 15.50
CA ARG A 44 4.66 -0.63 14.32
C ARG A 44 3.55 -0.93 13.31
N HIS A 45 2.37 -1.34 13.76
CA HIS A 45 1.25 -1.62 12.87
C HIS A 45 0.75 -0.34 12.18
N ALA A 46 0.59 0.77 12.92
CA ALA A 46 0.22 2.06 12.36
C ALA A 46 1.21 2.51 11.26
N GLN A 47 2.51 2.37 11.52
CA GLN A 47 3.55 2.71 10.54
C GLN A 47 3.50 1.80 9.31
N GLN A 48 3.24 0.50 9.48
CA GLN A 48 3.07 -0.42 8.36
C GLN A 48 1.85 -0.08 7.49
N VAL A 49 0.72 0.28 8.11
CA VAL A 49 -0.49 0.71 7.40
C VAL A 49 -0.21 1.99 6.61
N ASN A 50 0.44 2.97 7.22
CA ASN A 50 0.81 4.21 6.55
C ASN A 50 1.76 3.96 5.36
N CYS A 51 2.80 3.12 5.52
CA CYS A 51 3.69 2.77 4.41
C CYS A 51 2.96 2.07 3.26
N LYS A 52 1.98 1.20 3.56
CA LYS A 52 1.14 0.55 2.53
C LYS A 52 0.29 1.57 1.78
N LEU A 53 -0.35 2.50 2.48
CA LEU A 53 -1.14 3.57 1.86
C LEU A 53 -0.29 4.42 0.91
N LEU A 54 0.85 4.93 1.39
CA LEU A 54 1.77 5.74 0.59
C LEU A 54 2.34 4.99 -0.64
N THR A 55 2.40 3.66 -0.56
CA THR A 55 2.79 2.80 -1.69
C THR A 55 1.64 2.64 -2.69
N GLN A 56 0.40 2.45 -2.21
CA GLN A 56 -0.79 2.38 -3.06
C GLN A 56 -1.01 3.66 -3.86
N ASP A 57 -0.83 4.82 -3.20
CA ASP A 57 -0.94 6.14 -3.83
C ASP A 57 0.24 6.48 -4.77
N LYS A 58 1.26 5.61 -4.87
CA LYS A 58 2.51 5.82 -5.61
C LYS A 58 3.32 7.04 -5.16
N PHE A 59 3.00 7.62 -4.00
CA PHE A 59 3.67 8.81 -3.47
C PHE A 59 5.18 8.56 -3.29
N ILE A 60 5.55 7.39 -2.76
CA ILE A 60 6.96 7.03 -2.52
C ILE A 60 7.74 6.96 -3.85
N GLU A 61 7.15 6.38 -4.89
CA GLU A 61 7.79 6.33 -6.22
C GLU A 61 7.97 7.73 -6.80
N ASP A 62 6.96 8.60 -6.67
CA ASP A 62 7.01 9.97 -7.17
C ASP A 62 8.05 10.82 -6.47
N VAL A 63 8.19 10.68 -5.14
CA VAL A 63 9.27 11.32 -4.37
C VAL A 63 10.63 10.83 -4.85
N GLY A 64 10.79 9.51 -5.05
CA GLY A 64 12.03 8.93 -5.57
C GLY A 64 12.39 9.43 -6.97
N ARG A 65 11.41 9.56 -7.85
CA ARG A 65 11.58 10.07 -9.24
C ARG A 65 11.95 11.55 -9.27
N LYS A 66 11.45 12.35 -8.32
CA LYS A 66 11.76 13.79 -8.21
C LYS A 66 13.14 14.08 -7.62
N ARG A 67 13.82 13.08 -7.03
CA ARG A 67 15.18 13.25 -6.47
C ARG A 67 16.19 13.74 -7.49
N TYR A 68 16.03 13.36 -8.77
CA TYR A 68 16.87 13.80 -9.88
C TYR A 68 16.01 14.21 -11.07
N TYR A 69 16.47 15.21 -11.83
CA TYR A 69 15.75 15.66 -13.02
C TYR A 69 15.65 14.55 -14.08
N GLU A 70 14.43 14.21 -14.46
CA GLU A 70 14.14 13.31 -15.57
C GLU A 70 13.76 14.11 -16.83
N LYS A 71 14.48 13.86 -17.93
CA LYS A 71 14.19 14.50 -19.22
C LYS A 71 12.78 14.12 -19.73
N PRO A 72 12.02 15.04 -20.36
CA PRO A 72 10.66 14.77 -20.86
C PRO A 72 10.55 13.60 -21.84
N CYS A 73 11.57 13.35 -22.67
CA CYS A 73 11.61 12.19 -23.56
C CYS A 73 11.69 10.86 -22.79
N ARG A 74 12.52 10.79 -21.74
CA ARG A 74 12.66 9.61 -20.89
C ARG A 74 11.38 9.34 -20.09
N ARG A 75 10.75 10.41 -19.57
CA ARG A 75 9.46 10.31 -18.88
C ARG A 75 8.37 9.70 -19.77
N ARG A 76 8.26 10.16 -21.03
CA ARG A 76 7.30 9.61 -22.01
C ARG A 76 7.56 8.14 -22.32
N GLN A 77 8.82 7.77 -22.55
CA GLN A 77 9.22 6.37 -22.79
C GLN A 77 8.87 5.47 -21.60
N ARG A 78 9.17 5.92 -20.37
CA ARG A 78 8.82 5.19 -19.15
C ARG A 78 7.32 5.00 -19.02
N GLN A 79 6.53 6.05 -19.20
CA GLN A 79 5.06 5.98 -19.09
C GLN A 79 4.47 4.98 -20.10
N SER A 80 4.95 5.01 -21.35
CA SER A 80 4.55 4.04 -22.37
C SER A 80 4.90 2.62 -21.94
N TYR A 81 6.14 2.38 -21.48
CA TYR A 81 6.56 1.07 -20.98
C TYR A 81 5.73 0.58 -19.78
N GLU A 82 5.51 1.42 -18.77
CA GLU A 82 4.70 1.08 -17.59
C GLU A 82 3.25 0.74 -17.98
N MET A 83 2.67 1.46 -18.95
CA MET A 83 1.31 1.21 -19.40
C MET A 83 1.21 -0.12 -20.14
N CYS A 84 2.11 -0.37 -21.10
CA CYS A 84 2.17 -1.63 -21.82
C CYS A 84 2.44 -2.81 -20.87
N LYS A 85 3.33 -2.64 -19.90
CA LYS A 85 3.62 -3.66 -18.89
C LYS A 85 2.40 -3.95 -18.02
N ARG A 86 1.65 -2.92 -17.56
CA ARG A 86 0.41 -3.13 -16.79
C ARG A 86 -0.65 -3.90 -17.57
N ILE A 87 -0.81 -3.62 -18.86
CA ILE A 87 -1.73 -4.35 -19.73
C ILE A 87 -1.26 -5.80 -19.89
N TYR A 88 0.04 -6.00 -20.13
CA TYR A 88 0.61 -7.33 -20.25
C TYR A 88 0.45 -8.15 -18.96
N ASP A 89 0.82 -7.59 -17.80
CA ASP A 89 0.74 -8.27 -16.52
C ASP A 89 -0.73 -8.61 -16.16
N SER A 90 -1.67 -7.72 -16.48
CA SER A 90 -3.10 -7.96 -16.22
C SER A 90 -3.65 -9.07 -17.13
N GLU A 91 -3.36 -9.04 -18.43
CA GLU A 91 -3.76 -10.08 -19.38
C GLU A 91 -3.07 -11.42 -19.08
N MET A 92 -1.79 -11.38 -18.73
CA MET A 92 -1.04 -12.58 -18.34
C MET A 92 -1.65 -13.20 -17.08
N SER A 93 -2.00 -12.38 -16.08
CA SER A 93 -2.68 -12.88 -14.88
C SER A 93 -4.04 -13.51 -15.19
N ARG A 94 -4.79 -12.97 -16.18
CA ARG A 94 -6.05 -13.54 -16.66
C ARG A 94 -5.82 -14.87 -17.36
N TRP A 95 -4.82 -14.94 -18.23
CA TRP A 95 -4.46 -16.15 -18.94
C TRP A 95 -4.02 -17.27 -17.98
N ILE A 96 -3.17 -16.95 -17.00
CA ILE A 96 -2.76 -17.89 -15.96
C ILE A 96 -3.98 -18.41 -15.20
N LYS A 97 -4.88 -17.52 -14.73
CA LYS A 97 -6.11 -17.93 -14.02
C LYS A 97 -7.00 -18.81 -14.88
N PHE A 98 -7.08 -18.55 -16.17
CA PHE A 98 -7.85 -19.37 -17.11
C PHE A 98 -7.20 -20.76 -17.31
N SER A 99 -5.90 -20.80 -17.59
CA SER A 99 -5.14 -22.03 -17.82
C SER A 99 -5.05 -22.89 -16.55
N ALA A 100 -4.94 -22.28 -15.38
CA ALA A 100 -4.87 -22.95 -14.09
C ALA A 100 -6.08 -23.86 -13.82
N ARG A 101 -7.25 -23.62 -14.45
CA ARG A 101 -8.40 -24.53 -14.36
C ARG A 101 -8.11 -25.93 -14.91
N LYS A 102 -7.20 -26.02 -15.88
CA LYS A 102 -6.76 -27.28 -16.48
C LYS A 102 -5.62 -27.94 -15.70
N ASN A 103 -5.04 -27.25 -14.70
CA ASN A 103 -3.97 -27.78 -13.86
C ASN A 103 -4.51 -28.74 -12.79
N ARG A 104 -5.17 -29.80 -13.24
CA ARG A 104 -5.71 -30.90 -12.44
C ARG A 104 -4.95 -32.18 -12.78
N THR A 105 -4.94 -33.17 -11.89
CA THR A 105 -4.38 -34.49 -12.18
C THR A 105 -4.98 -35.02 -13.48
N ASN A 106 -4.14 -35.60 -14.35
CA ASN A 106 -4.60 -36.13 -15.62
C ASN A 106 -5.73 -37.15 -15.38
N PRO A 107 -6.94 -36.93 -15.92
CA PRO A 107 -8.04 -37.86 -15.75
C PRO A 107 -7.83 -39.20 -16.49
N TRP A 108 -6.90 -39.26 -17.45
CA TRP A 108 -6.58 -40.46 -18.21
C TRP A 108 -5.20 -40.97 -17.81
N VAL A 109 -5.16 -41.76 -16.74
CA VAL A 109 -3.93 -42.44 -16.31
C VAL A 109 -3.85 -43.77 -17.05
N GLY A 110 -2.85 -43.95 -17.92
CA GLY A 110 -2.56 -45.23 -18.58
C GLY A 110 -2.93 -45.37 -20.06
N TYR A 111 -3.34 -44.28 -20.72
CA TYR A 111 -3.30 -44.12 -22.19
C TYR A 111 -2.34 -43.00 -22.56
#